data_AF-A0A3R8A4N3-F1
#
_entry.id   AF-A0A3R8A4N3-F1
#
_cell.length_a   1.000
_cell.length_b   1.000
_cell.length_c   1.000
_cell.angle_alpha   90.00
_cell.angle_beta   90.00
_cell.angle_gamma   90.00
#
_symmetry.space_group_name_H-M   'P 1'
#
loop_
_entity.id
_entity.type
_entity.pdbx_description
1 polymer ?
#
loop_
_entity_poly.entity_id
_entity_poly.type
_entity_poly.pdbx_seq_one_letter_code
_entity_poly.pdbx_strand_id
1 'polypeptide(L)'
;RQVRLLRFPFFSIEYIGPLMQPWAAIACRPSDVKRSDRLLRLHGPVVSEIVSSSVSTDSLASRFQALSVDNASQERDSEETGETGETGETGESGKRFPLIAANEASGTDALFSFSAPVKYEYVELKSSAFLSIAASLTPYSHHNQSPRNIYQCQMLKQTMGTPFHSIPFRHDNKAYRLITPQRPLVRTEDYRRFDFDDYPSGVNAVVAVMCYTGFDMEDAMILNKGSMERGAFHGCVYKSKVIDAAPASARAGAASQYTFGNVNEFGRKHIATLDGDGFPAIGAKIEKGNTYCRVQTSSSSSSFASNGIQHAYKDGETAYVDGVTFISPPDAAHERLAKSGLKGCRASLRLRCVRKPVIGDKFASRHGQKGILSMLWPHEDMPFTESGLVPDILFNPHGFPSRMTIGMLIESMAGKAAAVHGAYQVLSTLNIIFPFIFTFVVT
;
A
#
# COMPACT_ATOMS: atom_id res chain seq x y z
N ARG A 1 -5.18 -37.09 -5.17
CA ARG A 1 -6.25 -37.65 -6.01
C ARG A 1 -7.53 -37.77 -5.19
N GLN A 2 -8.27 -36.68 -5.02
CA GLN A 2 -9.67 -36.68 -4.59
C GLN A 2 -10.27 -35.39 -5.16
N VAL A 3 -11.03 -35.51 -6.24
CA VAL A 3 -11.77 -34.41 -6.87
C VAL A 3 -13.11 -34.34 -6.16
N ARG A 4 -13.41 -33.21 -5.49
CA ARG A 4 -14.78 -32.92 -5.04
C ARG A 4 -15.36 -31.87 -5.97
N LEU A 5 -16.35 -32.29 -6.76
CA LEU A 5 -17.17 -31.44 -7.60
C LEU A 5 -18.16 -30.67 -6.72
N LEU A 6 -18.01 -29.35 -6.61
CA LEU A 6 -19.08 -28.47 -6.15
C LEU A 6 -19.84 -27.98 -7.39
N ARG A 7 -21.01 -28.59 -7.64
CA ARG A 7 -21.92 -28.13 -8.71
C ARG A 7 -22.77 -26.99 -8.20
N PHE A 8 -22.64 -25.83 -8.83
CA PHE A 8 -23.64 -24.77 -8.80
C PHE A 8 -24.40 -24.76 -10.14
N PRO A 9 -25.68 -24.35 -10.17
CA PRO A 9 -26.56 -24.53 -11.33
C PRO A 9 -26.15 -23.75 -12.59
N PHE A 10 -25.19 -22.82 -12.51
CA PHE A 10 -24.83 -21.97 -13.65
C PHE A 10 -23.36 -22.05 -14.11
N PHE A 11 -22.43 -22.60 -13.32
CA PHE A 11 -21.04 -22.84 -13.75
C PHE A 11 -20.38 -23.98 -12.97
N SER A 12 -19.47 -24.69 -13.64
CA SER A 12 -18.60 -25.73 -13.08
C SER A 12 -17.16 -25.23 -13.02
N ILE A 13 -16.57 -25.23 -11.81
CA ILE A 13 -15.16 -24.90 -11.59
C ILE A 13 -14.42 -26.20 -11.29
N GLU A 14 -13.49 -26.60 -12.17
CA GLU A 14 -12.59 -27.72 -11.94
C GLU A 14 -11.25 -27.23 -11.36
N TYR A 15 -10.78 -27.89 -10.31
CA TYR A 15 -9.60 -27.50 -9.56
C TYR A 15 -8.54 -28.61 -9.60
N ILE A 16 -7.32 -28.28 -10.04
CA ILE A 16 -6.15 -29.17 -10.03
C ILE A 16 -4.94 -28.40 -9.45
N GLY A 17 -4.57 -28.64 -8.19
CA GLY A 17 -3.27 -28.20 -7.63
C GLY A 17 -3.25 -27.84 -6.14
N PRO A 18 -2.09 -27.80 -5.45
CA PRO A 18 -2.02 -27.58 -4.01
C PRO A 18 -2.25 -26.11 -3.61
N LEU A 19 -2.81 -25.95 -2.41
CA LEU A 19 -3.63 -24.86 -1.84
C LEU A 19 -2.98 -23.48 -1.59
N MET A 20 -2.04 -22.95 -2.38
CA MET A 20 -1.28 -21.74 -1.97
C MET A 20 -1.21 -20.53 -2.91
N GLN A 21 -1.76 -20.52 -4.13
CA GLN A 21 -1.75 -19.32 -4.99
C GLN A 21 -3.00 -19.20 -5.88
N PRO A 22 -3.84 -18.15 -5.75
CA PRO A 22 -5.08 -18.00 -6.51
C PRO A 22 -4.82 -17.27 -7.83
N TRP A 23 -4.34 -17.96 -8.86
CA TRP A 23 -4.29 -17.44 -10.24
C TRP A 23 -5.42 -17.99 -11.12
N ALA A 24 -6.56 -18.34 -10.54
CA ALA A 24 -7.67 -18.89 -11.31
C ALA A 24 -8.98 -18.16 -11.00
N ALA A 25 -9.34 -17.23 -11.87
CA ALA A 25 -10.73 -16.88 -12.15
C ALA A 25 -10.83 -16.63 -13.64
N ILE A 26 -10.70 -17.71 -14.40
CA ILE A 26 -11.04 -17.72 -15.82
C ILE A 26 -12.52 -18.08 -15.87
N ALA A 27 -13.37 -17.08 -16.03
CA ALA A 27 -14.79 -17.26 -16.26
C ALA A 27 -15.21 -16.23 -17.31
N CYS A 28 -15.57 -16.71 -18.51
CA CYS A 28 -16.12 -15.83 -19.53
C CYS A 28 -17.52 -15.37 -19.10
N ARG A 29 -17.78 -14.05 -19.08
CA ARG A 29 -19.15 -13.57 -18.93
C ARG A 29 -19.97 -14.06 -20.13
N PRO A 30 -21.23 -14.51 -19.95
CA PRO A 30 -22.05 -14.97 -21.06
C PRO A 30 -22.21 -13.95 -22.20
N SER A 31 -22.14 -12.65 -21.88
CA SER A 31 -22.12 -11.55 -22.86
C SER A 31 -20.91 -11.61 -23.78
N ASP A 32 -19.74 -11.87 -23.22
CA ASP A 32 -18.46 -11.81 -23.94
C ASP A 32 -18.27 -13.07 -24.79
N VAL A 33 -18.77 -14.22 -24.33
CA VAL A 33 -18.86 -15.45 -25.13
C VAL A 33 -19.77 -15.24 -26.34
N LYS A 34 -20.95 -14.64 -26.14
CA LYS A 34 -21.89 -14.34 -27.23
C LYS A 34 -21.30 -13.36 -28.25
N ARG A 35 -20.56 -12.34 -27.78
CA ARG A 35 -19.86 -11.39 -28.65
C ARG A 35 -18.77 -12.09 -29.48
N SER A 36 -17.95 -12.92 -28.84
CA SER A 36 -16.92 -13.71 -29.52
C SER A 36 -17.51 -14.67 -30.54
N ASP A 37 -18.52 -15.45 -30.17
CA ASP A 37 -19.22 -16.39 -31.07
C ASP A 37 -19.87 -15.67 -32.26
N ARG A 38 -20.41 -14.47 -32.07
CA ARG A 38 -20.95 -13.64 -33.16
C ARG A 38 -19.85 -13.18 -34.12
N LEU A 39 -18.74 -12.67 -33.60
CA LEU A 39 -17.61 -12.22 -34.40
C LEU A 39 -16.98 -13.39 -35.18
N LEU A 40 -16.88 -14.57 -34.58
CA LEU A 40 -16.42 -15.79 -35.26
C LEU A 40 -17.34 -16.23 -36.40
N ARG A 41 -18.66 -16.13 -36.23
CA ARG A 41 -19.60 -16.46 -37.31
C ARG A 41 -19.48 -15.51 -38.49
N LEU A 42 -19.22 -14.23 -38.22
CA LEU A 42 -19.15 -13.19 -39.25
C LEU A 42 -17.80 -13.18 -39.98
N HIS A 43 -16.69 -13.30 -39.25
CA HIS A 43 -15.34 -13.22 -39.82
C HIS A 43 -14.73 -14.60 -40.12
N GLY A 44 -15.27 -15.68 -39.55
CA GLY A 44 -14.78 -17.05 -39.76
C GLY A 44 -14.70 -17.50 -41.22
N PRO A 45 -15.70 -17.23 -42.08
CA PRO A 45 -15.62 -17.55 -43.50
C PRO A 45 -14.47 -16.82 -44.20
N VAL A 46 -14.30 -15.53 -43.91
CA VAL A 46 -13.22 -14.69 -44.49
C VAL A 46 -11.84 -15.18 -44.05
N VAL A 47 -11.68 -15.55 -42.79
CA VAL A 47 -10.41 -16.10 -42.27
C VAL A 47 -10.11 -17.48 -42.89
N SER A 48 -11.12 -18.33 -43.05
CA SER A 48 -10.95 -19.63 -43.73
C SER A 48 -10.60 -19.47 -45.22
N GLU A 49 -11.14 -18.44 -45.88
CA GLU A 49 -10.85 -18.09 -47.26
C GLU A 49 -9.40 -17.57 -47.41
N ILE A 50 -8.91 -16.76 -46.45
CA ILE A 50 -7.52 -16.29 -46.38
C ILE A 50 -6.53 -17.46 -46.17
N VAL A 51 -6.85 -18.41 -45.30
CA VAL A 51 -5.98 -19.58 -45.04
C VAL A 51 -5.95 -20.54 -46.24
N SER A 52 -7.04 -20.62 -47.00
CA SER A 52 -7.17 -21.54 -48.14
C SER A 52 -6.71 -20.98 -49.49
N SER A 53 -6.56 -19.67 -49.64
CA SER A 53 -6.31 -19.03 -50.94
C SER A 53 -5.12 -18.07 -50.92
N SER A 54 -4.22 -18.23 -51.89
CA SER A 54 -3.13 -17.29 -52.17
C SER A 54 -3.66 -16.07 -52.96
N VAL A 55 -4.61 -15.33 -52.39
CA VAL A 55 -5.27 -14.20 -53.04
C VAL A 55 -4.70 -12.86 -52.52
N SER A 56 -4.66 -11.85 -53.39
CA SER A 56 -4.12 -10.51 -53.10
C SER A 56 -4.77 -9.85 -51.89
N THR A 57 -3.92 -9.34 -50.98
CA THR A 57 -4.25 -8.82 -49.65
C THR A 57 -5.19 -7.60 -49.64
N ASP A 58 -5.16 -6.77 -50.68
CA ASP A 58 -5.83 -5.45 -50.67
C ASP A 58 -7.36 -5.52 -50.83
N SER A 59 -7.88 -6.48 -51.60
CA SER A 59 -9.33 -6.67 -51.75
C SER A 59 -9.98 -7.33 -50.51
N LEU A 60 -9.18 -8.01 -49.70
CA LEU A 60 -9.62 -8.75 -48.52
C LEU A 60 -9.61 -7.86 -47.27
N ALA A 61 -8.61 -6.99 -47.14
CA ALA A 61 -8.54 -5.95 -46.10
C ALA A 61 -9.76 -5.02 -46.13
N SER A 62 -10.19 -4.61 -47.33
CA SER A 62 -11.37 -3.74 -47.53
C SER A 62 -12.68 -4.44 -47.18
N ARG A 63 -12.84 -5.75 -47.48
CA ARG A 63 -14.01 -6.55 -47.07
C ARG A 63 -14.06 -6.76 -45.56
N PHE A 64 -12.91 -7.00 -44.92
CA PHE A 64 -12.83 -7.13 -43.47
C PHE A 64 -13.18 -5.81 -42.76
N GLN A 65 -12.69 -4.69 -43.29
CA GLN A 65 -12.96 -3.36 -42.75
C GLN A 65 -14.43 -2.95 -42.87
N ALA A 66 -15.11 -3.31 -43.98
CA ALA A 66 -16.55 -3.09 -44.13
C ALA A 66 -17.37 -3.85 -43.07
N LEU A 67 -17.04 -5.12 -42.82
CA LEU A 67 -17.71 -5.95 -41.81
C LEU A 67 -17.49 -5.43 -40.37
N SER A 68 -16.30 -4.88 -40.07
CA SER A 68 -16.01 -4.27 -38.77
C SER A 68 -16.77 -2.96 -38.53
N VAL A 69 -17.02 -2.17 -39.58
CA VAL A 69 -17.81 -0.93 -39.49
C VAL A 69 -19.30 -1.26 -39.26
N ASP A 70 -19.83 -2.27 -39.94
CA ASP A 70 -21.22 -2.73 -39.76
C ASP A 70 -21.48 -3.25 -38.33
N ASN A 71 -20.48 -3.91 -37.72
CA ASN A 71 -20.54 -4.34 -36.32
C ASN A 71 -20.59 -3.17 -35.33
N ALA A 72 -19.82 -2.10 -35.57
CA ALA A 72 -19.81 -0.92 -34.70
C ALA A 72 -21.12 -0.10 -34.77
N SER A 73 -21.88 -0.20 -35.87
CA SER A 73 -23.26 0.32 -35.95
C SER A 73 -24.24 -0.55 -35.17
N GLN A 74 -24.19 -1.88 -35.31
CA GLN A 74 -25.15 -2.76 -34.64
C GLN A 74 -24.94 -2.89 -33.12
N GLU A 75 -23.72 -2.67 -32.61
CA GLU A 75 -23.46 -2.61 -31.15
C GLU A 75 -24.11 -1.36 -30.53
N ARG A 76 -24.14 -0.22 -31.23
CA ARG A 76 -24.81 1.02 -30.79
C ARG A 76 -26.33 0.84 -30.66
N ASP A 77 -26.96 0.15 -31.61
CA ASP A 77 -28.41 -0.11 -31.58
C ASP A 77 -28.84 -1.06 -30.44
N SER A 78 -27.93 -1.95 -30.01
CA SER A 78 -28.18 -2.90 -28.90
C SER A 78 -27.92 -2.33 -27.51
N GLU A 79 -27.09 -1.30 -27.38
CA GLU A 79 -26.88 -0.57 -26.11
C GLU A 79 -28.00 0.46 -25.88
N GLU A 80 -28.52 1.10 -26.92
CA GLU A 80 -29.65 2.07 -26.81
C GLU A 80 -30.98 1.43 -26.39
N THR A 81 -31.14 0.11 -26.54
CA THR A 81 -32.37 -0.61 -26.15
C THR A 81 -32.35 -1.13 -24.70
N GLY A 82 -31.26 -0.92 -23.96
CA GLY A 82 -31.05 -1.46 -22.60
C GLY A 82 -31.31 -0.50 -21.42
N GLU A 83 -31.39 0.81 -21.63
CA GLU A 83 -31.52 1.78 -20.52
C GLU A 83 -32.48 2.93 -20.88
N THR A 84 -33.72 2.85 -20.39
CA THR A 84 -34.62 4.00 -20.26
C THR A 84 -34.32 4.76 -18.97
N GLY A 85 -33.86 6.01 -19.07
CA GLY A 85 -33.77 6.95 -17.94
C GLY A 85 -32.81 8.14 -18.12
N GLU A 86 -33.28 9.18 -18.82
CA GLU A 86 -32.99 10.64 -18.72
C GLU A 86 -31.76 11.09 -17.88
N THR A 87 -30.76 11.84 -18.34
CA THR A 87 -30.64 13.12 -19.09
C THR A 87 -29.15 13.20 -19.52
N GLY A 88 -28.68 13.65 -20.69
CA GLY A 88 -29.01 14.85 -21.46
C GLY A 88 -27.90 15.90 -21.28
N GLU A 89 -26.78 15.79 -22.01
CA GLU A 89 -26.08 16.92 -22.69
C GLU A 89 -24.79 16.48 -23.43
N THR A 90 -24.60 17.13 -24.58
CA THR A 90 -23.73 16.84 -25.72
C THR A 90 -22.23 17.07 -25.49
N GLY A 91 -21.38 16.28 -26.15
CA GLY A 91 -19.96 16.60 -26.37
C GLY A 91 -19.22 15.57 -27.23
N GLU A 92 -18.92 15.95 -28.46
CA GLU A 92 -18.19 15.17 -29.47
C GLU A 92 -16.88 14.55 -28.95
N SER A 93 -16.69 13.24 -29.17
CA SER A 93 -15.37 12.73 -29.57
C SER A 93 -15.52 11.41 -30.33
N GLY A 94 -15.54 11.52 -31.66
CA GLY A 94 -15.43 10.37 -32.54
C GLY A 94 -14.09 9.68 -32.32
N LYS A 95 -14.10 8.49 -31.72
CA LYS A 95 -12.96 7.58 -31.70
C LYS A 95 -12.76 7.03 -33.12
N ARG A 96 -12.05 7.79 -33.97
CA ARG A 96 -11.44 7.27 -35.20
C ARG A 96 -10.39 6.23 -34.79
N PHE A 97 -10.59 4.98 -35.18
CA PHE A 97 -9.52 3.98 -35.17
C PHE A 97 -8.40 4.44 -36.12
N PRO A 98 -7.12 4.37 -35.73
CA PRO A 98 -6.03 4.84 -36.59
C PRO A 98 -5.84 3.92 -37.79
N LEU A 99 -5.88 4.51 -38.98
CA LEU A 99 -5.45 3.91 -40.24
C LEU A 99 -3.91 3.85 -40.26
N ILE A 100 -3.32 2.66 -40.33
CA ILE A 100 -1.91 2.48 -40.65
C ILE A 100 -1.81 1.76 -41.99
N ALA A 101 -1.10 2.38 -42.93
CA ALA A 101 -0.85 1.88 -44.27
C ALA A 101 0.01 0.62 -44.23
N ALA A 102 -0.49 -0.48 -44.78
CA ALA A 102 0.23 -1.73 -44.94
C ALA A 102 1.09 -1.68 -46.20
N ASN A 103 2.34 -1.23 -46.07
CA ASN A 103 3.36 -1.52 -47.06
C ASN A 103 4.40 -2.44 -46.42
N GLU A 104 4.64 -3.58 -47.07
CA GLU A 104 5.76 -4.51 -46.87
C GLU A 104 5.75 -5.36 -45.59
N ALA A 105 4.91 -6.40 -45.56
CA ALA A 105 5.21 -7.60 -44.76
C ALA A 105 4.63 -8.85 -45.44
N SER A 106 5.44 -9.90 -45.55
CA SER A 106 5.09 -11.20 -46.13
C SER A 106 3.82 -11.80 -45.50
N GLY A 107 2.99 -12.44 -46.33
CA GLY A 107 1.57 -12.75 -46.13
C GLY A 107 1.13 -13.58 -44.90
N THR A 108 2.01 -13.91 -43.95
CA THR A 108 1.64 -14.48 -42.64
C THR A 108 1.57 -13.43 -41.53
N ASP A 109 2.32 -12.33 -41.64
CA ASP A 109 2.36 -11.29 -40.60
C ASP A 109 1.16 -10.35 -40.68
N ALA A 110 0.52 -10.26 -41.85
CA ALA A 110 -0.73 -9.51 -42.04
C ALA A 110 -1.91 -10.11 -41.26
N LEU A 111 -1.90 -11.42 -40.97
CA LEU A 111 -2.95 -12.08 -40.17
C LEU A 111 -2.93 -11.67 -38.69
N PHE A 112 -1.78 -11.21 -38.17
CA PHE A 112 -1.70 -10.61 -36.84
C PHE A 112 -2.05 -9.12 -36.82
N SER A 113 -1.98 -8.45 -37.99
CA SER A 113 -2.37 -7.04 -38.16
C SER A 113 -3.89 -6.84 -38.15
N PHE A 114 -4.64 -7.82 -38.67
CA PHE A 114 -6.09 -7.85 -38.53
C PHE A 114 -6.45 -8.63 -37.26
N SER A 115 -7.20 -8.00 -36.35
CA SER A 115 -7.81 -8.67 -35.20
C SER A 115 -8.87 -9.67 -35.68
N ALA A 116 -8.44 -10.77 -36.28
CA ALA A 116 -9.29 -11.88 -36.64
C ALA A 116 -9.88 -12.45 -35.35
N PRO A 117 -11.21 -12.54 -35.20
CA PRO A 117 -11.80 -13.05 -33.98
C PRO A 117 -11.47 -14.53 -33.85
N VAL A 118 -10.69 -14.86 -32.83
CA VAL A 118 -10.33 -16.23 -32.47
C VAL A 118 -11.29 -16.71 -31.39
N LYS A 119 -11.68 -17.98 -31.46
CA LYS A 119 -12.51 -18.61 -30.42
C LYS A 119 -11.66 -18.86 -29.19
N TYR A 120 -11.97 -18.11 -28.14
CA TYR A 120 -11.38 -18.32 -26.82
C TYR A 120 -12.38 -19.10 -25.97
N GLU A 121 -11.97 -20.27 -25.47
CA GLU A 121 -12.72 -20.99 -24.42
C GLU A 121 -12.68 -20.24 -23.08
N TYR A 122 -11.68 -19.38 -22.93
CA TYR A 122 -11.24 -18.77 -21.69
C TYR A 122 -10.77 -17.33 -21.93
N VAL A 123 -11.23 -16.39 -21.11
CA VAL A 123 -10.82 -14.98 -21.16
C VAL A 123 -10.40 -14.53 -19.77
N GLU A 124 -9.30 -13.79 -19.68
CA GLU A 124 -8.86 -13.16 -18.44
C GLU A 124 -9.85 -12.08 -18.01
N LEU A 125 -10.33 -12.15 -16.77
CA LEU A 125 -11.24 -11.14 -16.23
C LEU A 125 -10.59 -9.76 -16.10
N LYS A 126 -9.29 -9.72 -15.79
CA LYS A 126 -8.51 -8.48 -15.63
C LYS A 126 -7.04 -8.76 -15.89
N SER A 127 -6.44 -7.97 -16.78
CA SER A 127 -5.00 -8.06 -17.11
C SER A 127 -4.09 -7.83 -15.90
N SER A 128 -4.53 -7.12 -14.85
CA SER A 128 -3.77 -6.90 -13.62
C SER A 128 -3.93 -7.99 -12.56
N ALA A 129 -4.77 -9.01 -12.79
CA ALA A 129 -5.07 -10.03 -11.79
C ALA A 129 -3.86 -10.90 -11.40
N PHE A 130 -2.83 -11.00 -12.26
CA PHE A 130 -1.60 -11.71 -11.92
C PHE A 130 -0.71 -10.95 -10.92
N LEU A 131 -0.95 -9.65 -10.70
CA LEU A 131 -0.18 -8.85 -9.76
C LEU A 131 -0.65 -9.10 -8.32
N SER A 132 0.31 -9.23 -7.41
CA SER A 132 -0.01 -9.26 -5.97
C SER A 132 -0.63 -7.94 -5.50
N ILE A 133 -1.31 -7.94 -4.35
CA ILE A 133 -1.87 -6.73 -3.73
C ILE A 133 -0.80 -5.63 -3.64
N ALA A 134 0.39 -5.92 -3.11
CA ALA A 134 1.46 -4.92 -2.99
C ALA A 134 1.95 -4.39 -4.36
N ALA A 135 1.99 -5.24 -5.39
CA ALA A 135 2.39 -4.83 -6.73
C ALA A 135 1.34 -3.95 -7.42
N SER A 136 0.06 -4.24 -7.18
CA SER A 136 -1.07 -3.48 -7.74
C SER A 136 -1.19 -2.04 -7.21
N LEU A 137 -0.54 -1.73 -6.09
CA LEU A 137 -0.55 -0.40 -5.48
C LEU A 137 0.46 0.57 -6.13
N THR A 138 1.33 0.06 -7.01
CA THR A 138 2.32 0.88 -7.74
C THR A 138 1.66 1.47 -8.98
N PRO A 139 1.45 2.81 -9.06
CA PRO A 139 0.93 3.42 -10.28
C PRO A 139 1.95 3.31 -11.41
N TYR A 140 1.48 3.24 -12.66
CA TYR A 140 2.34 3.19 -13.86
C TYR A 140 3.47 2.14 -13.79
N SER A 141 3.18 0.97 -13.21
CA SER A 141 4.17 -0.09 -13.01
C SER A 141 4.80 -0.59 -14.32
N HIS A 142 4.10 -0.48 -15.44
CA HIS A 142 4.58 -0.80 -16.79
C HIS A 142 5.64 0.16 -17.33
N HIS A 143 5.78 1.37 -16.74
CA HIS A 143 6.81 2.35 -17.10
C HIS A 143 8.06 2.27 -16.19
N ASN A 144 8.14 1.26 -15.33
CA ASN A 144 9.29 1.00 -14.49
C ASN A 144 9.96 -0.31 -14.90
N GLN A 145 11.26 -0.41 -14.66
CA GLN A 145 11.98 -1.68 -14.78
C GLN A 145 11.46 -2.70 -13.74
N SER A 146 11.43 -3.99 -14.11
CA SER A 146 10.96 -5.08 -13.22
C SER A 146 11.59 -5.08 -11.81
N PRO A 147 12.92 -4.94 -11.63
CA PRO A 147 13.52 -4.89 -10.30
C PRO A 147 13.00 -3.74 -9.42
N ARG A 148 12.64 -2.59 -10.02
CA ARG A 148 12.12 -1.43 -9.30
C ARG A 148 10.74 -1.69 -8.71
N ASN A 149 9.88 -2.35 -9.48
CA ASN A 149 8.57 -2.79 -8.98
C ASN A 149 8.71 -3.80 -7.83
N ILE A 150 9.69 -4.70 -7.90
CA ILE A 150 9.98 -5.65 -6.81
C ILE A 150 10.47 -4.91 -5.56
N TYR A 151 11.41 -3.97 -5.71
CA TYR A 151 11.88 -3.15 -4.59
C TYR A 151 10.74 -2.36 -3.94
N GLN A 152 9.86 -1.78 -4.76
CA GLN A 152 8.69 -1.09 -4.24
C GLN A 152 7.80 -2.01 -3.39
N CYS A 153 7.52 -3.22 -3.87
CA CYS A 153 6.70 -4.18 -3.12
C CYS A 153 7.29 -4.50 -1.74
N GLN A 154 8.63 -4.52 -1.62
CA GLN A 154 9.30 -4.76 -0.34
C GLN A 154 9.32 -3.50 0.54
N MET A 155 9.55 -2.33 -0.05
CA MET A 155 9.56 -1.04 0.67
C MET A 155 8.18 -0.68 1.22
N LEU A 156 7.13 -0.94 0.45
CA LEU A 156 5.75 -0.66 0.84
C LEU A 156 5.36 -1.39 2.13
N LYS A 157 5.83 -2.63 2.33
CA LYS A 157 5.58 -3.42 3.56
C LYS A 157 6.26 -2.84 4.80
N GLN A 158 7.29 -2.02 4.62
CA GLN A 158 8.06 -1.40 5.71
C GLN A 158 7.64 0.07 5.94
N THR A 159 6.79 0.60 5.07
CA THR A 159 6.44 2.02 5.08
C THR A 159 5.57 2.35 6.29
N MET A 160 5.82 3.49 6.91
CA MET A 160 4.98 4.00 7.99
C MET A 160 3.67 4.54 7.42
N GLY A 161 2.54 4.10 7.99
CA GLY A 161 1.21 4.55 7.58
C GLY A 161 0.25 4.58 8.75
N THR A 162 -1.03 4.40 8.49
CA THR A 162 -2.02 4.04 9.51
C THR A 162 -2.11 2.52 9.61
N PRO A 163 -1.54 1.87 10.65
CA PRO A 163 -1.47 0.40 10.66
C PRO A 163 -2.80 -0.27 11.02
N PHE A 164 -3.64 0.38 11.83
CA PHE A 164 -4.96 -0.10 12.28
C PHE A 164 -5.76 1.05 12.87
N HIS A 165 -7.09 0.93 12.93
CA HIS A 165 -7.97 1.93 13.56
C HIS A 165 -8.13 1.73 15.07
N SER A 166 -7.95 0.52 15.59
CA SER A 166 -8.10 0.17 17.01
C SER A 166 -6.89 0.55 17.87
N ILE A 167 -6.26 1.69 17.59
CA ILE A 167 -5.05 2.17 18.26
C ILE A 167 -5.20 2.26 19.78
N PRO A 168 -6.30 2.81 20.33
CA PRO A 168 -6.45 2.94 21.77
C PRO A 168 -6.50 1.60 22.51
N PHE A 169 -6.97 0.53 21.86
CA PHE A 169 -7.27 -0.75 22.51
C PHE A 169 -6.18 -1.82 22.30
N ARG A 170 -5.30 -1.62 21.31
CA ARG A 170 -4.27 -2.61 20.96
C ARG A 170 -2.93 -2.32 21.66
N HIS A 171 -2.26 -3.38 22.09
CA HIS A 171 -0.92 -3.37 22.67
C HIS A 171 0.03 -4.25 21.85
N ASP A 172 0.55 -3.70 20.75
CA ASP A 172 1.61 -4.36 19.98
C ASP A 172 2.98 -4.04 20.55
N ASN A 173 3.95 -4.96 20.38
CA ASN A 173 5.32 -4.76 20.85
C ASN A 173 5.94 -3.49 20.25
N LYS A 174 5.79 -3.30 18.94
CA LYS A 174 6.18 -2.10 18.20
C LYS A 174 5.18 -1.84 17.08
N ALA A 175 4.62 -0.64 17.02
CA ALA A 175 3.79 -0.19 15.91
C ALA A 175 4.26 1.18 15.43
N TYR A 176 4.31 1.35 14.11
CA TYR A 176 4.72 2.60 13.47
C TYR A 176 3.50 3.29 12.90
N ARG A 177 3.32 4.56 13.24
CA ARG A 177 2.20 5.38 12.78
C ARG A 177 2.70 6.68 12.20
N LEU A 178 2.13 7.08 11.06
CA LEU A 178 2.29 8.43 10.53
C LEU A 178 1.23 9.36 11.16
N ILE A 179 1.60 10.59 11.55
CA ILE A 179 0.68 11.51 12.22
C ILE A 179 -0.31 12.13 11.22
N THR A 180 0.19 12.57 10.07
CA THR A 180 -0.60 13.23 9.01
C THR A 180 -0.50 12.44 7.70
N PRO A 181 -1.02 11.20 7.64
CA PRO A 181 -1.04 10.45 6.40
C PRO A 181 -2.02 11.07 5.42
N GLN A 182 -1.71 10.99 4.14
CA GLN A 182 -2.55 11.52 3.07
C GLN A 182 -2.89 10.42 2.07
N ARG A 183 -4.11 10.48 1.52
CA ARG A 183 -4.50 9.62 0.40
C ARG A 183 -3.70 10.03 -0.85
N PRO A 184 -3.13 9.07 -1.60
CA PRO A 184 -2.37 9.39 -2.78
C PRO A 184 -3.26 10.05 -3.85
N LEU A 185 -2.78 11.13 -4.47
CA LEU A 185 -3.51 11.84 -5.53
C LEU A 185 -3.68 10.97 -6.79
N VAL A 186 -2.66 10.18 -7.10
CA VAL A 186 -2.64 9.23 -8.21
C VAL A 186 -2.80 7.83 -7.63
N ARG A 187 -3.86 7.12 -8.01
CA ARG A 187 -4.19 5.81 -7.43
C ARG A 187 -4.56 4.81 -8.50
N THR A 188 -4.29 3.54 -8.23
CA THR A 188 -4.78 2.46 -9.08
C THR A 188 -6.24 2.14 -8.75
N GLU A 189 -6.98 1.59 -9.69
CA GLU A 189 -8.33 1.08 -9.44
C GLU A 189 -8.33 0.03 -8.31
N ASP A 190 -7.29 -0.81 -8.29
CA ASP A 190 -7.08 -1.84 -7.27
C ASP A 190 -6.85 -1.22 -5.88
N TYR A 191 -6.19 -0.06 -5.78
CA TYR A 191 -6.02 0.69 -4.53
C TYR A 191 -7.37 1.01 -3.87
N ARG A 192 -8.34 1.46 -4.68
CA ARG A 192 -9.70 1.77 -4.20
C ARG A 192 -10.47 0.49 -3.90
N ARG A 193 -10.35 -0.54 -4.73
CA ARG A 193 -11.05 -1.82 -4.55
C ARG A 193 -10.66 -2.55 -3.26
N PHE A 194 -9.41 -2.37 -2.82
CA PHE A 194 -8.89 -2.95 -1.58
C PHE A 194 -9.05 -2.04 -0.35
N ASP A 195 -9.78 -0.93 -0.48
CA ASP A 195 -10.02 0.05 0.60
C ASP A 195 -8.73 0.57 1.26
N PHE A 196 -7.62 0.67 0.52
CA PHE A 196 -6.39 1.28 1.02
C PHE A 196 -6.54 2.80 1.24
N ASP A 197 -7.62 3.41 0.75
CA ASP A 197 -8.00 4.79 1.05
C ASP A 197 -8.17 5.03 2.56
N ASP A 198 -8.54 4.02 3.34
CA ASP A 198 -8.70 4.11 4.80
C ASP A 198 -7.39 3.85 5.57
N TYR A 199 -6.40 3.26 4.88
CA TYR A 199 -5.07 2.96 5.40
C TYR A 199 -3.96 3.66 4.60
N PRO A 200 -3.97 5.02 4.53
CA PRO A 200 -2.96 5.76 3.80
C PRO A 200 -1.56 5.51 4.39
N SER A 201 -0.61 5.24 3.49
CA SER A 201 0.74 4.79 3.81
C SER A 201 1.83 5.81 3.41
N GLY A 202 1.52 7.11 3.44
CA GLY A 202 2.50 8.14 3.09
C GLY A 202 1.92 9.55 3.13
N VAL A 203 2.67 10.50 2.59
CA VAL A 203 2.29 11.91 2.40
C VAL A 203 2.47 12.26 0.93
N ASN A 204 1.58 13.06 0.35
CA ASN A 204 1.83 13.64 -0.97
C ASN A 204 2.81 14.80 -0.79
N ALA A 205 3.98 14.68 -1.42
CA ALA A 205 5.03 15.68 -1.34
C ALA A 205 5.15 16.43 -2.67
N VAL A 206 5.40 17.74 -2.61
CA VAL A 206 5.81 18.50 -3.79
C VAL A 206 7.30 18.24 -4.03
N VAL A 207 7.62 17.57 -5.12
CA VAL A 207 9.01 17.21 -5.46
C VAL A 207 9.52 18.13 -6.57
N ALA A 208 10.69 18.72 -6.37
CA ALA A 208 11.44 19.38 -7.44
C ALA A 208 12.61 18.51 -7.89
N VAL A 209 12.76 18.36 -9.20
CA VAL A 209 13.84 17.60 -9.82
C VAL A 209 14.90 18.57 -10.31
N MET A 210 15.98 18.71 -9.55
CA MET A 210 17.11 19.59 -9.88
C MET A 210 18.35 19.18 -9.10
N CYS A 211 19.53 19.47 -9.63
CA CYS A 211 20.78 19.34 -8.88
C CYS A 211 20.95 20.57 -7.97
N TYR A 212 21.08 20.36 -6.67
CA TYR A 212 21.19 21.46 -5.71
C TYR A 212 22.20 21.18 -4.59
N THR A 213 23.16 22.09 -4.40
CA THR A 213 24.13 22.12 -3.27
C THR A 213 25.03 20.89 -3.05
N GLY A 214 24.97 19.87 -3.91
CA GLY A 214 25.82 18.67 -3.83
C GLY A 214 25.46 17.69 -2.72
N PHE A 215 24.58 18.07 -1.79
CA PHE A 215 24.04 17.19 -0.75
C PHE A 215 22.95 16.23 -1.27
N ASP A 216 22.59 16.34 -2.54
CA ASP A 216 21.63 15.50 -3.27
C ASP A 216 22.33 14.45 -4.17
N MET A 217 23.64 14.24 -4.00
CA MET A 217 24.38 13.21 -4.72
C MET A 217 24.06 11.80 -4.19
N GLU A 218 24.15 10.80 -5.06
CA GLU A 218 24.03 9.37 -4.71
C GLU A 218 22.79 8.99 -3.88
N ASP A 219 21.60 9.12 -4.48
CA ASP A 219 20.29 8.80 -3.87
C ASP A 219 19.98 9.57 -2.57
N ALA A 220 20.79 10.57 -2.21
CA ALA A 220 20.43 11.51 -1.18
C ALA A 220 19.25 12.38 -1.62
N MET A 221 18.42 12.76 -0.65
CA MET A 221 17.36 13.73 -0.86
C MET A 221 17.43 14.83 0.18
N ILE A 222 17.10 16.04 -0.25
CA ILE A 222 17.03 17.21 0.62
C ILE A 222 15.55 17.43 0.95
N LEU A 223 15.25 17.62 2.23
CA LEU A 223 13.90 17.90 2.72
C LEU A 223 13.80 19.34 3.21
N ASN A 224 12.72 20.01 2.86
CA ASN A 224 12.41 21.35 3.34
C ASN A 224 12.15 21.34 4.85
N LYS A 225 13.02 22.02 5.59
CA LYS A 225 12.94 22.14 7.06
C LYS A 225 11.62 22.77 7.51
N GLY A 226 11.12 23.78 6.78
CA GLY A 226 9.85 24.43 7.10
C GLY A 226 8.65 23.50 6.94
N SER A 227 8.65 22.63 5.93
CA SER A 227 7.59 21.61 5.76
C SER A 227 7.63 20.57 6.87
N MET A 228 8.82 20.12 7.27
CA MET A 228 8.99 19.20 8.40
C MET A 228 8.52 19.82 9.72
N GLU A 229 8.90 21.06 10.03
CA GLU A 229 8.48 21.75 11.26
C GLU A 229 6.95 21.97 11.33
N ARG A 230 6.29 22.08 10.18
CA ARG A 230 4.81 22.13 10.08
C ARG A 230 4.12 20.76 10.24
N GLY A 231 4.89 19.68 10.37
CA GLY A 231 4.39 18.33 10.67
C GLY A 231 4.49 17.34 9.51
N ALA A 232 5.07 17.72 8.36
CA ALA A 232 5.26 16.77 7.26
C ALA A 232 6.18 15.62 7.70
N PHE A 233 5.80 14.40 7.31
CA PHE A 233 6.53 13.16 7.59
C PHE A 233 6.74 12.83 9.08
N HIS A 234 6.00 13.47 9.99
CA HIS A 234 6.09 13.15 11.42
C HIS A 234 5.50 11.78 11.73
N GLY A 235 6.27 10.97 12.44
CA GLY A 235 5.91 9.62 12.87
C GLY A 235 5.78 9.50 14.39
N CYS A 236 5.02 8.51 14.82
CA CYS A 236 4.99 8.01 16.19
C CYS A 236 5.35 6.52 16.17
N VAL A 237 6.19 6.10 17.11
CA VAL A 237 6.47 4.70 17.38
C VAL A 237 5.82 4.35 18.71
N TYR A 238 4.84 3.46 18.67
CA TYR A 238 4.24 2.89 19.87
C TYR A 238 5.04 1.66 20.29
N LYS A 239 5.47 1.63 21.55
CA LYS A 239 6.20 0.51 22.15
C LYS A 239 5.42 0.05 23.37
N SER A 240 5.02 -1.21 23.41
CA SER A 240 4.39 -1.78 24.61
C SER A 240 5.44 -2.48 25.47
N LYS A 241 5.47 -2.19 26.77
CA LYS A 241 6.27 -2.90 27.76
C LYS A 241 5.31 -3.71 28.63
N VAL A 242 5.36 -5.02 28.47
CA VAL A 242 4.61 -5.96 29.32
C VAL A 242 5.45 -6.23 30.57
N ILE A 243 4.84 -6.04 31.73
CA ILE A 243 5.48 -6.18 33.03
C ILE A 243 4.69 -7.20 33.85
N ASP A 244 5.39 -8.19 34.38
CA ASP A 244 4.85 -9.12 35.35
C ASP A 244 5.20 -8.61 36.76
N ALA A 245 4.20 -8.54 37.64
CA ALA A 245 4.44 -8.11 39.02
C ALA A 245 5.36 -9.09 39.76
N ALA A 246 5.13 -10.39 39.58
CA ALA A 246 5.97 -11.41 40.19
C ALA A 246 7.22 -11.70 39.34
N PRO A 247 8.40 -11.89 39.95
CA PRO A 247 9.58 -12.32 39.22
C PRO A 247 9.38 -13.72 38.63
N ALA A 248 10.02 -14.02 37.49
CA ALA A 248 9.84 -15.31 36.79
C ALA A 248 10.16 -16.54 37.65
N SER A 249 11.08 -16.40 38.61
CA SER A 249 11.50 -17.42 39.58
C SER A 249 10.48 -17.68 40.70
N ALA A 250 9.49 -16.80 40.89
CA ALA A 250 8.48 -16.98 41.92
C ALA A 250 7.60 -18.22 41.63
N ARG A 251 7.26 -18.94 42.71
CA ARG A 251 6.23 -19.99 42.69
C ARG A 251 4.85 -19.31 42.65
N ALA A 252 3.86 -19.98 42.05
CA ALA A 252 2.51 -19.43 41.87
C ALA A 252 1.88 -18.89 43.17
N GLY A 253 2.04 -19.59 44.30
CA GLY A 253 1.50 -19.14 45.60
C GLY A 253 2.17 -17.89 46.20
N ALA A 254 3.40 -17.58 45.80
CA ALA A 254 4.09 -16.35 46.22
C ALA A 254 3.87 -15.19 45.24
N ALA A 255 3.49 -15.51 43.99
CA ALA A 255 3.29 -14.51 42.94
C ALA A 255 2.04 -13.63 43.15
N SER A 256 1.05 -14.13 43.89
CA SER A 256 -0.13 -13.35 44.31
C SER A 256 0.18 -12.25 45.34
N GLN A 257 1.33 -12.32 46.01
CA GLN A 257 1.74 -11.32 47.01
C GLN A 257 2.33 -10.05 46.37
N TYR A 258 2.66 -10.11 45.08
CA TYR A 258 3.21 -9.00 44.30
C TYR A 258 2.08 -8.24 43.63
N THR A 259 1.93 -6.97 43.98
CA THR A 259 0.93 -6.06 43.42
C THR A 259 1.58 -4.77 42.96
N PHE A 260 0.99 -4.12 41.96
CA PHE A 260 1.45 -2.80 41.55
C PHE A 260 0.96 -1.76 42.55
N GLY A 261 1.84 -0.85 42.95
CA GLY A 261 1.49 0.17 43.93
C GLY A 261 2.64 1.12 44.23
N ASN A 262 2.29 2.37 44.55
CA ASN A 262 3.27 3.40 44.91
C ASN A 262 3.01 4.08 46.26
N VAL A 263 1.89 3.77 46.91
CA VAL A 263 1.44 4.46 48.12
C VAL A 263 1.87 3.69 49.36
N ASN A 264 2.28 4.40 50.41
CA ASN A 264 2.45 3.84 51.75
C ASN A 264 1.08 3.67 52.45
N GLU A 265 1.07 2.99 53.60
CA GLU A 265 -0.08 2.91 54.51
C GLU A 265 -0.65 4.30 54.89
N PHE A 266 0.20 5.33 54.91
CA PHE A 266 -0.17 6.72 55.22
C PHE A 266 -0.58 7.56 54.00
N GLY A 267 -0.82 6.97 52.83
CA GLY A 267 -1.26 7.73 51.65
C GLY A 267 -0.15 8.52 50.93
N ARG A 268 1.09 8.50 51.42
CA ARG A 268 2.23 9.19 50.78
C ARG A 268 2.77 8.37 49.62
N LYS A 269 3.07 9.03 48.49
CA LYS A 269 3.74 8.41 47.33
C LYS A 269 5.22 8.21 47.64
N HIS A 270 5.76 7.03 47.38
CA HIS A 270 7.21 6.79 47.50
C HIS A 270 7.98 7.46 46.35
N ILE A 271 7.46 7.36 45.13
CA ILE A 271 8.04 7.99 43.94
C ILE A 271 7.07 9.08 43.47
N ALA A 272 7.53 10.34 43.42
CA ALA A 272 6.67 11.47 43.06
C ALA A 272 6.11 11.38 41.62
N THR A 273 6.85 10.74 40.70
CA THR A 273 6.48 10.62 39.28
C THR A 273 5.42 9.55 39.01
N LEU A 274 5.17 8.64 39.94
CA LEU A 274 4.20 7.56 39.80
C LEU A 274 2.91 7.89 40.55
N ASP A 275 1.78 7.42 40.03
CA ASP A 275 0.49 7.44 40.69
C ASP A 275 0.35 6.27 41.66
N GLY A 276 -0.77 6.25 42.39
CA GLY A 276 -0.96 5.30 43.48
C GLY A 276 -1.00 3.84 43.01
N ASP A 277 -1.38 3.63 41.76
CA ASP A 277 -1.43 2.35 41.04
C ASP A 277 -0.05 1.77 40.69
N GLY A 278 1.04 2.51 40.93
CA GLY A 278 2.39 2.07 40.62
C GLY A 278 2.88 2.42 39.21
N PHE A 279 2.10 3.18 38.43
CA PHE A 279 2.44 3.61 37.07
C PHE A 279 2.46 5.14 36.93
N PRO A 280 3.12 5.71 35.93
CA PRO A 280 3.04 7.14 35.66
C PRO A 280 1.68 7.50 35.07
N ALA A 281 1.23 8.73 35.32
CA ALA A 281 0.01 9.27 34.73
C ALA A 281 0.01 9.18 33.19
N ILE A 282 -1.16 8.97 32.59
CA ILE A 282 -1.31 9.00 31.13
C ILE A 282 -0.91 10.38 30.62
N GLY A 283 -0.02 10.41 29.63
CA GLY A 283 0.60 11.62 29.08
C GLY A 283 1.93 12.01 29.74
N ALA A 284 2.34 11.36 30.84
CA ALA A 284 3.60 11.68 31.49
C ALA A 284 4.81 11.38 30.58
N LYS A 285 5.81 12.28 30.62
CA LYS A 285 7.07 12.14 29.90
C LYS A 285 8.03 11.23 30.67
N ILE A 286 8.57 10.24 29.98
CA ILE A 286 9.55 9.27 30.49
C ILE A 286 10.85 9.44 29.71
N GLU A 287 11.95 9.53 30.45
CA GLU A 287 13.30 9.59 29.92
C GLU A 287 14.14 8.43 30.49
N LYS A 288 15.32 8.22 29.91
CA LYS A 288 16.24 7.17 30.36
C LYS A 288 16.59 7.36 31.84
N GLY A 289 16.37 6.31 32.63
CA GLY A 289 16.60 6.31 34.07
C GLY A 289 15.34 6.57 34.91
N ASN A 290 14.26 7.12 34.34
CA ASN A 290 13.02 7.31 35.07
C ASN A 290 12.35 5.96 35.38
N THR A 291 11.86 5.80 36.60
CA THR A 291 11.07 4.63 37.00
C THR A 291 9.69 4.70 36.36
N TYR A 292 9.30 3.65 35.62
CA TYR A 292 8.01 3.58 34.93
C TYR A 292 7.05 2.55 35.53
N CYS A 293 7.52 1.75 36.49
CA CYS A 293 6.68 0.81 37.22
C CYS A 293 7.30 0.50 38.57
N ARG A 294 6.46 0.43 39.60
CA ARG A 294 6.83 -0.05 40.93
C ARG A 294 5.91 -1.16 41.38
N VAL A 295 6.52 -2.24 41.86
CA VAL A 295 5.82 -3.40 42.43
C VAL A 295 6.07 -3.43 43.94
N GLN A 296 5.00 -3.62 44.70
CA GLN A 296 5.01 -3.85 46.14
C GLN A 296 4.83 -5.33 46.44
N THR A 297 5.44 -5.80 47.51
CA THR A 297 5.27 -7.17 48.01
C THR A 297 4.58 -7.12 49.36
N SER A 298 3.53 -7.90 49.55
CA SER A 298 2.70 -7.92 50.77
C SER A 298 3.35 -8.65 51.97
N SER A 299 4.68 -8.73 52.02
CA SER A 299 5.40 -9.44 53.08
C SER A 299 5.36 -8.66 54.39
N SER A 300 4.89 -9.31 55.46
CA SER A 300 4.54 -8.81 56.79
C SER A 300 5.67 -8.24 57.67
N SER A 301 6.68 -7.59 57.09
CA SER A 301 7.81 -7.02 57.86
C SER A 301 7.76 -5.50 57.83
N SER A 302 7.43 -4.93 59.00
CA SER A 302 7.32 -3.52 59.36
C SER A 302 8.65 -2.75 59.29
N SER A 303 9.32 -2.74 58.15
CA SER A 303 10.46 -1.86 57.89
C SER A 303 10.11 -0.84 56.82
N PHE A 304 10.06 0.42 57.26
CA PHE A 304 9.64 1.66 56.58
C PHE A 304 10.56 2.08 55.41
N ALA A 305 11.27 1.14 54.77
CA ALA A 305 12.23 1.42 53.72
C ALA A 305 12.18 0.40 52.56
N SER A 306 12.08 0.93 51.35
CA SER A 306 12.80 0.46 50.15
C SER A 306 12.56 -0.92 49.51
N ASN A 307 11.70 -1.81 50.01
CA ASN A 307 11.56 -3.16 49.41
C ASN A 307 10.60 -3.27 48.19
N GLY A 308 10.39 -2.19 47.44
CA GLY A 308 9.60 -2.25 46.20
C GLY A 308 10.50 -2.47 44.99
N ILE A 309 10.18 -3.45 44.14
CA ILE A 309 10.90 -3.66 42.87
C ILE A 309 10.58 -2.50 41.94
N GLN A 310 11.61 -1.80 41.48
CA GLN A 310 11.48 -0.66 40.57
C GLN A 310 11.99 -1.04 39.18
N HIS A 311 11.16 -0.81 38.16
CA HIS A 311 11.56 -0.95 36.77
C HIS A 311 11.89 0.42 36.20
N ALA A 312 13.17 0.65 35.92
CA ALA A 312 13.67 1.86 35.29
C ALA A 312 13.63 1.75 33.77
N TYR A 313 13.30 2.85 33.10
CA TYR A 313 13.26 2.93 31.65
C TYR A 313 14.69 2.97 31.09
N LYS A 314 15.06 1.95 30.32
CA LYS A 314 16.44 1.77 29.81
C LYS A 314 16.64 2.32 28.41
N ASP A 315 15.56 2.50 27.64
CA ASP A 315 15.67 2.94 26.25
C ASP A 315 16.12 4.42 26.23
N GLY A 316 16.92 4.80 25.24
CA GLY A 316 17.48 6.16 25.13
C GLY A 316 16.53 7.20 24.53
N GLU A 317 15.32 6.82 24.14
CA GLU A 317 14.35 7.70 23.49
C GLU A 317 13.40 8.31 24.51
N THR A 318 13.02 9.57 24.32
CA THR A 318 11.94 10.15 25.13
C THR A 318 10.60 9.53 24.72
N ALA A 319 9.81 9.13 25.71
CA ALA A 319 8.53 8.48 25.49
C ALA A 319 7.44 9.11 26.34
N TYR A 320 6.20 9.08 25.86
CA TYR A 320 5.03 9.52 26.60
C TYR A 320 4.14 8.32 26.92
N VAL A 321 3.59 8.26 28.13
CA VAL A 321 2.63 7.21 28.47
C VAL A 321 1.34 7.44 27.68
N ASP A 322 0.94 6.45 26.89
CA ASP A 322 -0.26 6.54 26.05
C ASP A 322 -1.44 5.77 26.65
N GLY A 323 -1.14 4.69 27.37
CA GLY A 323 -2.15 3.92 28.11
C GLY A 323 -1.54 2.84 28.98
N VAL A 324 -2.21 2.53 30.08
CA VAL A 324 -1.85 1.45 31.02
C VAL A 324 -3.03 0.49 31.06
N THR A 325 -2.77 -0.79 30.77
CA THR A 325 -3.80 -1.83 30.83
C THR A 325 -3.40 -2.88 31.83
N PHE A 326 -4.21 -3.04 32.87
CA PHE A 326 -4.04 -4.09 33.86
C PHE A 326 -4.63 -5.40 33.35
N ILE A 327 -3.87 -6.46 33.53
CA ILE A 327 -4.25 -7.83 33.21
C ILE A 327 -4.24 -8.58 34.55
N SER A 328 -5.43 -8.72 35.12
CA SER A 328 -5.63 -9.54 36.31
C SER A 328 -5.40 -11.02 35.97
N PRO A 329 -4.87 -11.81 36.92
CA PRO A 329 -4.80 -13.25 36.73
C PRO A 329 -6.22 -13.81 36.50
N PRO A 330 -6.42 -14.71 35.53
CA PRO A 330 -7.71 -15.37 35.33
C PRO A 330 -8.06 -16.23 36.56
N ASP A 331 -9.36 -16.34 36.89
CA ASP A 331 -9.82 -17.30 37.89
C ASP A 331 -9.31 -18.71 37.59
N ALA A 332 -9.13 -19.54 38.62
CA ALA A 332 -8.59 -20.91 38.51
C ALA A 332 -9.35 -21.81 37.51
N ALA A 333 -10.61 -21.48 37.19
CA ALA A 333 -11.40 -22.13 36.14
C ALA A 333 -11.00 -21.68 34.71
N HIS A 334 -10.71 -20.39 34.52
CA HIS A 334 -10.26 -19.82 33.23
C HIS A 334 -8.78 -20.12 32.93
N GLU A 335 -7.94 -20.28 33.95
CA GLU A 335 -6.51 -20.61 33.78
C GLU A 335 -6.31 -21.99 33.11
N ARG A 336 -7.16 -22.99 33.46
CA ARG A 336 -7.14 -24.33 32.85
C ARG A 336 -7.45 -24.31 31.36
N LEU A 337 -8.26 -23.35 30.91
CA LEU A 337 -8.66 -23.20 29.51
C LEU A 337 -7.63 -22.36 28.72
N ALA A 338 -7.10 -21.30 29.32
CA ALA A 338 -6.25 -20.33 28.64
C ALA A 338 -4.78 -20.76 28.50
N LYS A 339 -4.28 -21.71 29.31
CA LYS A 339 -2.85 -22.10 29.37
C LYS A 339 -1.90 -20.89 29.39
N SER A 340 -2.33 -19.78 29.99
CA SER A 340 -1.63 -18.50 29.90
C SER A 340 -0.30 -18.48 30.64
N GLY A 341 -0.07 -19.43 31.57
CA GLY A 341 1.13 -19.47 32.42
C GLY A 341 1.33 -18.22 33.29
N LEU A 342 0.27 -17.42 33.48
CA LEU A 342 0.31 -16.15 34.19
C LEU A 342 0.30 -16.42 35.70
N LYS A 343 1.43 -16.19 36.37
CA LYS A 343 1.57 -16.51 37.80
C LYS A 343 0.97 -15.45 38.74
N GLY A 344 0.68 -14.24 38.24
CA GLY A 344 0.20 -13.10 39.05
C GLY A 344 -0.31 -11.95 38.19
N CYS A 345 -0.40 -10.75 38.78
CA CYS A 345 -0.84 -9.55 38.06
C CYS A 345 0.18 -9.17 36.97
N ARG A 346 -0.33 -8.85 35.77
CA ARG A 346 0.46 -8.33 34.64
C ARG A 346 -0.07 -6.95 34.28
N ALA A 347 0.80 -6.07 33.82
CA ALA A 347 0.41 -4.78 33.25
C ALA A 347 1.08 -4.58 31.90
N SER A 348 0.37 -4.01 30.95
CA SER A 348 0.90 -3.58 29.66
C SER A 348 0.95 -2.06 29.63
N LEU A 349 2.16 -1.51 29.64
CA LEU A 349 2.38 -0.06 29.49
C LEU A 349 2.64 0.26 28.02
N ARG A 350 1.74 1.03 27.39
CA ARG A 350 1.93 1.55 26.04
C ARG A 350 2.63 2.90 26.10
N LEU A 351 3.78 2.97 25.45
CA LEU A 351 4.63 4.16 25.34
C LEU A 351 4.59 4.67 23.91
N ARG A 352 4.41 5.99 23.74
CA ARG A 352 4.45 6.67 22.45
C ARG A 352 5.72 7.50 22.34
N CYS A 353 6.60 7.10 21.44
CA CYS A 353 7.81 7.84 21.08
C CYS A 353 7.52 8.68 19.84
N VAL A 354 7.52 10.01 19.97
CA VAL A 354 7.35 10.92 18.83
C VAL A 354 8.66 11.00 18.07
N ARG A 355 8.62 10.82 16.75
CA ARG A 355 9.78 10.80 15.86
C ARG A 355 9.57 11.80 14.73
N LYS A 356 10.32 12.90 14.80
CA LYS A 356 10.49 13.81 13.66
C LYS A 356 11.53 13.25 12.69
N PRO A 357 11.42 13.51 11.38
CA PRO A 357 12.46 13.19 10.41
C PRO A 357 13.79 13.80 10.82
N VAL A 358 14.84 12.99 10.82
CA VAL A 358 16.22 13.43 11.06
C VAL A 358 17.14 12.98 9.94
N ILE A 359 18.28 13.65 9.81
CA ILE A 359 19.32 13.28 8.85
C ILE A 359 19.70 11.81 9.04
N GLY A 360 19.73 11.06 7.95
CA GLY A 360 19.95 9.62 7.93
C GLY A 360 18.67 8.77 7.86
N ASP A 361 17.50 9.36 8.05
CA ASP A 361 16.23 8.66 7.86
C ASP A 361 16.01 8.28 6.40
N LYS A 362 15.31 7.16 6.19
CA LYS A 362 15.09 6.56 4.87
C LYS A 362 13.69 6.90 4.37
N PHE A 363 13.64 7.35 3.13
CA PHE A 363 12.42 7.63 2.39
C PHE A 363 12.40 6.78 1.12
N ALA A 364 11.22 6.50 0.60
CA ALA A 364 11.05 5.79 -0.66
C ALA A 364 9.86 6.37 -1.43
N SER A 365 10.02 6.55 -2.74
CA SER A 365 8.89 6.80 -3.63
C SER A 365 8.12 5.50 -3.90
N ARG A 366 6.94 5.60 -4.53
CA ARG A 366 6.18 4.43 -4.98
C ARG A 366 6.78 3.69 -6.18
N HIS A 367 7.96 4.10 -6.65
CA HIS A 367 8.62 3.54 -7.83
C HIS A 367 9.94 2.82 -7.49
N GLY A 368 10.11 2.41 -6.22
CA GLY A 368 11.33 1.74 -5.78
C GLY A 368 12.56 2.66 -5.77
N GLN A 369 12.34 3.98 -5.66
CA GLN A 369 13.38 4.97 -5.48
C GLN A 369 13.55 5.25 -4.00
N LYS A 370 14.51 4.55 -3.38
CA LYS A 370 14.91 4.83 -2.01
C LYS A 370 15.88 6.01 -2.01
N GLY A 371 15.75 6.88 -1.01
CA GLY A 371 16.76 7.86 -0.69
C GLY A 371 16.93 8.07 0.81
N ILE A 372 18.07 8.64 1.17
CA ILE A 372 18.40 8.97 2.55
C ILE A 372 18.26 10.49 2.69
N LEU A 373 17.62 10.95 3.76
CA LEU A 373 17.58 12.37 4.09
C LEU A 373 19.00 12.82 4.44
N SER A 374 19.64 13.58 3.53
CA SER A 374 21.00 14.07 3.73
C SER A 374 21.03 15.37 4.51
N MET A 375 20.13 16.30 4.19
CA MET A 375 20.08 17.61 4.80
C MET A 375 18.66 18.13 4.90
N LEU A 376 18.38 18.80 6.01
CA LEU A 376 17.19 19.62 6.21
C LEU A 376 17.51 21.04 5.78
N TRP A 377 16.98 21.47 4.65
CA TRP A 377 17.29 22.77 4.06
C TRP A 377 16.33 23.86 4.57
N PRO A 378 16.83 25.04 5.01
CA PRO A 378 15.97 26.14 5.43
C PRO A 378 14.96 26.53 4.35
N HIS A 379 13.73 26.85 4.76
CA HIS A 379 12.64 27.18 3.82
C HIS A 379 12.95 28.41 2.95
N GLU A 380 13.63 29.40 3.53
CA GLU A 380 14.05 30.65 2.88
C GLU A 380 15.09 30.43 1.77
N ASP A 381 15.90 29.39 1.90
CA ASP A 381 16.93 29.04 0.93
C ASP A 381 16.44 28.03 -0.13
N MET A 382 15.19 27.55 -0.02
CA MET A 382 14.63 26.61 -0.98
C MET A 382 14.29 27.33 -2.30
N PRO A 383 14.52 26.67 -3.45
CA PRO A 383 14.09 27.21 -4.74
C PRO A 383 12.56 27.29 -4.78
N PHE A 384 12.02 28.37 -5.34
CA PHE A 384 10.58 28.56 -5.46
C PHE A 384 10.20 28.90 -6.90
N THR A 385 8.97 28.55 -7.26
CA THR A 385 8.40 28.88 -8.58
C THR A 385 7.87 30.31 -8.59
N GLU A 386 7.63 30.88 -9.79
CA GLU A 386 6.98 32.20 -9.93
C GLU A 386 5.60 32.26 -9.25
N SER A 387 4.91 31.12 -9.15
CA SER A 387 3.65 30.99 -8.39
C SER A 387 3.82 30.96 -6.87
N GLY A 388 5.06 30.99 -6.36
CA GLY A 388 5.36 30.91 -4.92
C GLY A 388 5.36 29.49 -4.35
N LEU A 389 5.21 28.44 -5.18
CA LEU A 389 5.33 27.05 -4.71
C LEU A 389 6.78 26.75 -4.35
N VAL A 390 6.97 26.28 -3.11
CA VAL A 390 8.25 25.80 -2.58
C VAL A 390 8.16 24.27 -2.46
N PRO A 391 9.15 23.51 -2.97
CA PRO A 391 9.13 22.06 -2.89
C PRO A 391 9.33 21.57 -1.44
N ASP A 392 8.77 20.41 -1.16
CA ASP A 392 9.02 19.67 0.09
C ASP A 392 10.29 18.84 -0.01
N ILE A 393 10.53 18.23 -1.18
CA ILE A 393 11.67 17.34 -1.43
C ILE A 393 12.41 17.80 -2.69
N LEU A 394 13.73 17.93 -2.61
CA LEU A 394 14.59 18.04 -3.79
C LEU A 394 15.16 16.67 -4.13
N PHE A 395 15.03 16.29 -5.39
CA PHE A 395 15.50 15.02 -5.90
C PHE A 395 16.42 15.23 -7.10
N ASN A 396 17.55 14.53 -7.11
CA ASN A 396 18.55 14.71 -8.14
C ASN A 396 18.12 14.07 -9.49
N PRO A 397 18.19 14.81 -10.62
CA PRO A 397 17.81 14.29 -11.94
C PRO A 397 18.62 13.08 -12.38
N HIS A 398 19.87 12.90 -11.93
CA HIS A 398 20.70 11.73 -12.29
C HIS A 398 20.07 10.40 -11.85
N GLY A 399 19.13 10.43 -10.91
CA GLY A 399 18.41 9.25 -10.45
C GLY A 399 17.41 8.66 -11.45
N PHE A 400 16.94 9.43 -12.44
CA PHE A 400 15.93 8.94 -13.41
C PHE A 400 16.52 8.15 -14.58
N PRO A 401 17.53 8.65 -15.33
CA PRO A 401 18.03 7.97 -16.53
C PRO A 401 18.66 6.60 -16.20
N SER A 402 19.43 6.53 -15.11
CA SER A 402 20.12 5.30 -14.69
C SER A 402 19.18 4.20 -14.23
N ARG A 403 17.97 4.56 -13.74
CA ARG A 403 17.03 3.62 -13.12
C ARG A 403 15.80 3.33 -13.96
N MET A 404 15.59 4.10 -15.02
CA MET A 404 14.47 3.94 -15.96
C MET A 404 13.12 3.91 -15.23
N THR A 405 12.94 4.76 -14.22
CA THR A 405 11.70 4.89 -13.43
C THR A 405 10.83 6.02 -13.97
N ILE A 406 10.47 5.94 -15.25
CA ILE A 406 9.66 6.96 -15.95
C ILE A 406 8.28 7.09 -15.30
N GLY A 407 7.75 6.01 -14.73
CA GLY A 407 6.47 6.01 -14.02
C GLY A 407 6.40 7.09 -12.92
N MET A 408 7.51 7.39 -12.24
CA MET A 408 7.55 8.42 -11.19
C MET A 408 7.38 9.84 -11.75
N LEU A 409 7.90 10.10 -12.96
CA LEU A 409 7.70 11.39 -13.64
C LEU A 409 6.24 11.54 -14.07
N ILE A 410 5.67 10.49 -14.67
CA ILE A 410 4.25 10.47 -15.09
C ILE A 410 3.34 10.63 -13.87
N GLU A 411 3.63 9.94 -12.76
CA GLU A 411 2.93 10.09 -11.49
C GLU A 411 2.99 11.54 -10.97
N SER A 412 4.15 12.19 -11.04
CA SER A 412 4.32 13.57 -10.59
C SER A 412 3.51 14.55 -11.45
N MET A 413 3.48 14.34 -12.77
CA MET A 413 2.66 15.13 -13.70
C MET A 413 1.16 14.93 -13.46
N ALA A 414 0.72 13.68 -13.33
CA ALA A 414 -0.66 13.33 -13.02
C ALA A 414 -1.08 13.85 -11.64
N GLY A 415 -0.18 13.83 -10.65
CA GLY A 415 -0.40 14.39 -9.32
C GLY A 415 -0.58 15.91 -9.35
N LYS A 416 0.22 16.62 -10.17
CA LYS A 416 0.02 18.06 -10.38
C LYS A 416 -1.32 18.35 -11.05
N ALA A 417 -1.68 17.61 -12.09
CA ALA A 417 -2.98 17.75 -12.75
C ALA A 417 -4.14 17.49 -11.77
N ALA A 418 -4.04 16.44 -10.96
CA ALA A 418 -5.02 16.10 -9.93
C ALA A 418 -5.18 17.23 -8.89
N ALA A 419 -4.07 17.84 -8.46
CA ALA A 419 -4.09 18.95 -7.51
C ALA A 419 -4.72 20.23 -8.11
N VAL A 420 -4.47 20.53 -9.38
CA VAL A 420 -5.02 21.72 -10.06
C VAL A 420 -6.50 21.55 -10.40
N HIS A 421 -6.90 20.37 -10.89
CA HIS A 421 -8.29 20.10 -11.27
C HIS A 421 -9.19 19.68 -10.09
N GLY A 422 -8.62 19.38 -8.93
CA GLY A 422 -9.37 18.95 -7.74
C GLY A 422 -9.96 17.54 -7.85
N ALA A 423 -9.44 16.70 -8.74
CA ALA A 423 -9.92 15.34 -8.99
C ALA A 423 -8.80 14.32 -8.83
N TYR A 424 -9.08 13.21 -8.15
CA TYR A 424 -8.13 12.10 -8.04
C TYR A 424 -7.93 11.42 -9.39
N GLN A 425 -6.68 11.15 -9.74
CA GLN A 425 -6.39 10.40 -10.97
C GLN A 425 -6.42 8.91 -10.69
N VAL A 426 -7.43 8.23 -11.27
CA VAL A 426 -7.61 6.78 -11.15
C VAL A 426 -7.07 6.10 -12.40
N LEU A 427 -6.22 5.10 -12.20
CA LEU A 427 -5.55 4.38 -13.28
C LEU A 427 -5.81 2.89 -13.17
N SER A 428 -6.05 2.25 -14.31
CA SER A 428 -5.93 0.81 -14.44
C SER A 428 -4.44 0.43 -14.45
N THR A 429 -4.04 -0.51 -13.60
CA THR A 429 -2.63 -0.93 -13.42
C THR A 429 -1.98 -1.39 -14.74
N LEU A 430 -2.77 -1.98 -15.65
CA LEU A 430 -2.35 -2.44 -16.97
C LEU A 430 -3.45 -2.17 -18.02
N ASN A 431 -3.70 -0.90 -18.36
CA ASN A 431 -4.26 -0.60 -19.68
C ASN A 431 -3.11 -0.42 -20.65
N ILE A 432 -2.60 -1.56 -21.12
CA ILE A 432 -1.70 -1.58 -22.27
C ILE A 432 -2.60 -1.31 -23.49
N ILE A 433 -2.79 -0.04 -23.86
CA ILE A 433 -2.97 0.26 -25.28
C ILE A 433 -1.60 -0.06 -25.86
N PHE A 434 -1.37 -1.26 -26.40
CA PHE A 434 -0.08 -1.68 -26.94
C PHE A 434 0.43 -0.61 -27.94
N PRO A 435 1.38 0.26 -27.60
CA PRO A 435 2.04 1.08 -28.59
C PRO A 435 3.38 0.37 -28.85
N PHE A 436 3.40 -0.46 -29.89
CA PHE A 436 4.58 -1.08 -30.49
C PHE A 436 5.93 -0.58 -29.92
N ILE A 437 6.63 -1.43 -29.16
CA ILE A 437 8.03 -1.22 -28.84
C ILE A 437 8.85 -1.81 -29.98
N PHE A 438 9.43 -0.95 -30.81
CA PHE A 438 10.52 -1.34 -31.70
C PHE A 438 11.73 -1.73 -30.86
N THR A 439 12.16 -2.99 -30.96
CA THR A 439 13.45 -3.44 -30.46
C THR A 439 14.52 -3.04 -31.49
N PHE A 440 15.27 -1.97 -31.23
CA PHE A 440 16.54 -1.75 -31.90
C PHE A 440 17.56 -2.74 -31.32
N VAL A 441 17.91 -3.76 -32.10
CA VAL A 441 19.12 -4.56 -31.88
C VAL A 441 20.28 -3.73 -32.45
N VAL A 442 21.14 -3.21 -31.58
CA VAL A 442 22.44 -2.68 -31.99
C VAL A 442 23.40 -3.88 -32.02
N THR A 443 23.96 -4.15 -33.20
CA THR A 443 25.06 -5.09 -33.45
C THR A 443 26.32 -4.71 -32.70
#